data_AF-W7C1M0-F1
#
_entry.id   AF-W7C1M0-F1
#
_cell.length_a   1.000
_cell.length_b   1.000
_cell.length_c   1.000
_cell.angle_alpha   90.00
_cell.angle_beta   90.00
_cell.angle_gamma   90.00
#
_symmetry.space_group_name_H-M   'P 1'
#
loop_
_entity.id
_entity.type
_entity.pdbx_description
1 polymer ?
#
loop_
_entity_poly.entity_id
_entity_poly.type
_entity_poly.pdbx_seq_one_letter_code
_entity_poly.pdbx_strand_id
1 'polypeptide(L)'
;MKKILLIGTVLGGLLLVLSGCIFDKAEGLIVYGSQDQVTNAIASNKENVKSSTIYEGKQDGEGDNLTVFLKESDAKKMQKQQAFTKVVDSDKTEELKELPATNGKLLLLAKGDATKISVGDKEQPVTYGGNITLGDARTYAKKNRDCS
;
A
#
# COMPACT_ATOMS: atom_id res chain seq x y z
N MET A 1 -40.16 -10.52 34.36
CA MET A 1 -39.54 -11.17 33.18
C MET A 1 -39.88 -10.30 31.98
N LYS A 2 -39.01 -9.69 31.17
CA LYS A 2 -37.59 -9.83 30.82
C LYS A 2 -36.97 -8.42 30.74
N LYS A 3 -35.73 -8.27 31.20
CA LYS A 3 -34.90 -7.08 30.94
C LYS A 3 -34.39 -7.20 29.50
N ILE A 4 -34.68 -6.24 28.63
CA ILE A 4 -34.00 -6.11 27.34
C ILE A 4 -33.17 -4.84 27.43
N LEU A 5 -31.89 -5.06 27.72
CA LEU A 5 -30.84 -4.06 27.67
C LEU A 5 -30.58 -3.77 26.19
N LEU A 6 -31.08 -2.64 25.70
CA LEU A 6 -30.70 -2.11 24.38
C LEU A 6 -29.26 -1.63 24.48
N ILE A 7 -28.33 -2.51 24.12
CA ILE A 7 -26.94 -2.15 23.84
C ILE A 7 -26.98 -1.38 22.52
N GLY A 8 -27.04 -0.05 22.62
CA GLY A 8 -26.78 0.83 21.51
C GLY A 8 -25.34 0.58 21.05
N THR A 9 -25.20 -0.03 19.88
CA THR A 9 -23.93 -0.15 19.16
C THR A 9 -23.46 1.26 18.84
N VAL A 10 -22.58 1.78 19.69
CA VAL A 10 -21.65 2.84 19.34
C VAL A 10 -20.84 2.29 18.16
N LEU A 11 -21.12 2.76 16.94
CA LEU A 11 -20.17 2.68 15.84
C LEU A 11 -18.98 3.56 16.26
N GLY A 12 -18.12 2.99 17.10
CA GLY A 12 -16.88 3.58 17.55
C GLY A 12 -16.00 3.72 16.32
N GLY A 13 -15.61 4.96 16.04
CA GLY A 13 -14.71 5.28 14.96
C GLY A 13 -13.51 4.35 14.97
N LEU A 14 -13.20 3.81 13.79
CA LEU A 14 -11.88 3.27 13.50
C LEU A 14 -10.90 4.45 13.38
N LEU A 15 -10.76 5.23 14.45
CA LEU A 15 -9.56 5.99 14.69
C LEU A 15 -8.52 4.93 14.98
N LEU A 16 -7.70 4.64 13.98
CA LEU A 16 -6.39 4.04 14.21
C LEU A 16 -5.72 4.97 15.21
N VAL A 17 -5.85 4.64 16.50
CA VAL A 17 -4.97 5.15 17.54
C VAL A 17 -3.60 4.69 17.06
N LEU A 18 -2.86 5.62 16.48
CA LEU A 18 -1.43 5.50 16.18
C LEU A 18 -0.76 5.35 17.55
N SER A 19 -0.87 4.19 18.16
CA SER A 19 -0.11 3.80 19.34
C SER A 19 1.32 3.63 18.88
N GLY A 20 2.04 4.76 18.79
CA GLY A 20 3.40 4.98 19.29
C GLY A 20 4.51 4.00 18.92
N CYS A 21 4.31 3.08 17.98
CA CYS A 21 5.30 2.08 17.62
C CYS A 21 5.70 2.28 16.16
N ILE A 22 6.99 2.62 15.96
CA ILE A 22 7.79 2.44 14.74
C ILE A 22 8.00 3.67 13.81
N PHE A 23 7.89 4.94 14.24
CA PHE A 23 8.20 6.07 13.32
C PHE A 23 9.01 7.24 13.88
N ASP A 24 9.96 7.00 14.80
CA ASP A 24 10.80 8.07 15.36
C ASP A 24 11.80 8.73 14.38
N LYS A 25 11.79 8.38 13.08
CA LYS A 25 12.78 8.92 12.13
C LYS A 25 12.34 9.10 10.67
N ALA A 26 11.09 8.79 10.32
CA ALA A 26 10.63 8.95 8.94
C ALA A 26 9.87 10.28 8.79
N GLU A 27 10.42 11.22 7.99
CA GLU A 27 9.74 12.49 7.67
C GLU A 27 8.59 12.32 6.65
N GLY A 28 8.40 11.11 6.12
CA GLY A 28 7.37 10.78 5.14
C GLY A 28 6.58 9.53 5.54
N LEU A 29 5.27 9.54 5.22
CA LEU A 29 4.36 8.42 5.46
C LEU A 29 3.63 8.07 4.17
N ILE A 30 3.60 6.77 3.84
CA ILE A 30 2.77 6.24 2.75
C ILE A 30 1.54 5.59 3.38
N VAL A 31 0.36 6.08 3.00
CA VAL A 31 -0.93 5.61 3.52
C VAL A 31 -1.75 5.01 2.38
N TYR A 32 -2.47 3.94 2.68
CA TYR A 32 -3.35 3.23 1.75
C TYR A 32 -4.78 3.22 2.29
N GLY A 33 -5.77 3.34 1.42
CA GLY A 33 -7.17 3.28 1.79
C GLY A 33 -8.07 3.78 0.67
N SER A 34 -9.37 3.85 0.96
CA SER A 34 -10.30 4.58 0.09
C SER A 34 -9.92 6.06 0.02
N GLN A 35 -10.37 6.74 -1.03
CA GLN A 35 -10.09 8.16 -1.23
C GLN A 35 -10.53 8.99 -0.01
N ASP A 36 -11.73 8.74 0.52
CA ASP A 36 -12.24 9.45 1.69
C ASP A 36 -11.39 9.20 2.94
N GLN A 37 -10.96 7.95 3.17
CA GLN A 37 -10.09 7.62 4.30
C GLN A 37 -8.75 8.35 4.22
N VAL A 38 -8.12 8.36 3.04
CA VAL A 38 -6.83 9.04 2.82
C VAL A 38 -6.98 10.56 2.94
N THR A 39 -8.01 11.13 2.33
CA THR A 39 -8.29 12.58 2.40
C THR A 39 -8.58 13.01 3.84
N ASN A 40 -9.37 12.24 4.59
CA ASN A 40 -9.67 12.53 5.99
C ASN A 40 -8.43 12.42 6.88
N ALA A 41 -7.55 11.45 6.64
CA ALA A 41 -6.29 11.31 7.37
C ALA A 41 -5.37 12.53 7.16
N ILE A 42 -5.26 13.02 5.92
CA ILE A 42 -4.50 14.24 5.60
C ILE A 42 -5.14 15.47 6.27
N ALA A 43 -6.45 15.64 6.12
CA ALA A 43 -7.17 16.78 6.68
C ALA A 43 -7.06 16.86 8.21
N SER A 44 -7.14 15.71 8.89
CA SER A 44 -7.02 15.60 10.34
C SER A 44 -5.61 15.91 10.85
N ASN A 45 -4.60 15.85 9.98
CA ASN A 45 -3.19 16.07 10.33
C ASN A 45 -2.56 17.26 9.60
N LYS A 46 -3.37 18.15 9.01
CA LYS A 46 -2.93 19.25 8.14
C LYS A 46 -1.84 20.15 8.73
N GLU A 47 -1.80 20.30 10.05
CA GLU A 47 -0.81 21.14 10.75
C GLU A 47 0.58 20.48 10.78
N ASN A 48 0.63 19.15 10.70
CA ASN A 48 1.84 18.34 10.72
C ASN A 48 2.27 17.87 9.32
N VAL A 49 1.42 18.00 8.31
CA VAL A 49 1.67 17.58 6.93
C VAL A 49 2.15 18.77 6.10
N LYS A 50 3.46 18.83 5.84
CA LYS A 50 4.06 19.87 4.98
C LYS A 50 3.64 19.75 3.51
N SER A 51 3.51 18.53 3.02
CA SER A 51 3.10 18.22 1.66
C SER A 51 2.43 16.84 1.60
N SER A 52 1.52 16.67 0.63
CA SER A 52 0.90 15.37 0.37
C SER A 52 0.68 15.19 -1.13
N THR A 53 0.63 13.94 -1.58
CA THR A 53 0.25 13.58 -2.95
C THR A 53 -0.57 12.31 -2.88
N ILE A 54 -1.71 12.30 -3.56
CA ILE A 54 -2.60 11.15 -3.62
C ILE A 54 -2.49 10.54 -5.01
N TYR A 55 -2.26 9.22 -5.06
CA TYR A 55 -2.23 8.44 -6.28
C TYR A 55 -3.41 7.47 -6.29
N GLU A 56 -4.12 7.41 -7.41
CA GLU A 56 -5.21 6.47 -7.60
C GLU A 56 -4.66 5.10 -7.98
N GLY A 57 -5.07 4.07 -7.25
CA GLY A 57 -4.81 2.67 -7.57
C GLY A 57 -6.11 1.91 -7.76
N LYS A 58 -6.11 0.93 -8.65
CA LYS A 58 -7.18 -0.08 -8.72
C LYS A 58 -6.73 -1.33 -7.98
N GLN A 59 -7.65 -2.03 -7.35
CA GLN A 59 -7.35 -3.27 -6.65
C GLN A 59 -8.15 -4.43 -7.26
N ASP A 60 -7.54 -5.60 -7.27
CA ASP A 60 -8.20 -6.87 -7.59
C ASP A 60 -7.74 -7.93 -6.58
N GLY A 61 -8.64 -8.84 -6.22
CA GLY A 61 -8.41 -9.85 -5.18
C GLY A 61 -8.41 -9.30 -3.75
N GLU A 62 -8.10 -10.17 -2.80
CA GLU A 62 -8.08 -9.88 -1.36
C GLU A 62 -6.94 -10.65 -0.66
N GLY A 63 -6.52 -10.17 0.50
CA GLY A 63 -5.49 -10.81 1.33
C GLY A 63 -4.18 -11.00 0.57
N ASP A 64 -3.63 -12.22 0.61
CA ASP A 64 -2.35 -12.54 -0.03
C ASP A 64 -2.41 -12.56 -1.57
N ASN A 65 -3.61 -12.51 -2.15
CA ASN A 65 -3.84 -12.43 -3.61
C ASN A 65 -4.13 -10.99 -4.07
N LEU A 66 -4.07 -10.00 -3.16
CA LEU A 66 -4.34 -8.61 -3.48
C LEU A 66 -3.32 -8.07 -4.47
N THR A 67 -3.81 -7.61 -5.62
CA THR A 67 -3.02 -6.92 -6.64
C THR A 67 -3.46 -5.47 -6.73
N VAL A 68 -2.49 -4.55 -6.65
CA VAL A 68 -2.72 -3.11 -6.84
C VAL A 68 -2.16 -2.67 -8.18
N PHE A 69 -3.01 -2.10 -9.02
CA PHE A 69 -2.68 -1.58 -10.34
C PHE A 69 -2.52 -0.07 -10.28
N LEU A 70 -1.38 0.40 -10.77
CA LEU A 70 -1.05 1.82 -10.87
C LEU A 70 -0.87 2.18 -12.35
N LYS A 71 -1.23 3.42 -12.71
CA LYS A 71 -0.83 3.97 -14.00
C LYS A 71 0.70 4.10 -14.03
N GLU A 72 1.31 3.80 -15.16
CA GLU A 72 2.76 3.90 -15.33
C GLU A 72 3.27 5.33 -15.03
N SER A 73 2.52 6.35 -15.42
CA SER A 73 2.85 7.75 -15.14
C SER A 73 2.93 8.06 -13.66
N ASP A 74 2.06 7.45 -12.85
CA ASP A 74 1.99 7.68 -11.41
C ASP A 74 3.08 6.89 -10.70
N ALA A 75 3.31 5.64 -11.11
CA ALA A 75 4.45 4.86 -10.65
C ALA A 75 5.79 5.60 -10.92
N LYS A 76 5.95 6.25 -12.09
CA LYS A 76 7.15 7.06 -12.37
C LYS A 76 7.28 8.28 -11.45
N LYS A 77 6.18 8.94 -11.08
CA LYS A 77 6.21 10.05 -10.11
C LYS A 77 6.56 9.54 -8.71
N MET A 78 5.96 8.45 -8.29
CA MET A 78 6.23 7.77 -7.02
C MET A 78 7.70 7.34 -6.91
N GLN A 79 8.29 6.83 -8.00
CA GLN A 79 9.72 6.51 -8.05
C GLN A 79 10.60 7.74 -7.85
N LYS A 80 10.29 8.88 -8.49
CA LYS A 80 11.02 10.14 -8.27
C LYS A 80 10.88 10.68 -6.85
N GLN A 81 9.81 10.31 -6.15
CA GLN A 81 9.59 10.59 -4.74
C GLN A 81 10.21 9.53 -3.82
N GLN A 82 11.01 8.60 -4.36
CA GLN A 82 11.65 7.52 -3.63
C GLN A 82 10.65 6.62 -2.86
N ALA A 83 9.41 6.54 -3.34
CA ALA A 83 8.37 5.75 -2.69
C ALA A 83 8.52 4.24 -2.91
N PHE A 84 9.45 3.80 -3.77
CA PHE A 84 9.72 2.38 -4.01
C PHE A 84 11.05 1.97 -3.42
N THR A 85 11.03 0.78 -2.81
CA THR A 85 12.20 0.18 -2.18
C THR A 85 12.47 -1.17 -2.82
N LYS A 86 13.71 -1.40 -3.26
CA LYS A 86 14.16 -2.69 -3.78
C LYS A 86 14.59 -3.56 -2.61
N VAL A 87 14.07 -4.77 -2.53
CA VAL A 87 14.45 -5.76 -1.53
C VAL A 87 15.57 -6.62 -2.10
N VAL A 88 16.75 -6.56 -1.47
CA VAL A 88 17.94 -7.35 -1.86
C VAL A 88 18.00 -8.63 -1.05
N ASP A 89 17.71 -8.54 0.25
CA ASP A 89 17.60 -9.66 1.18
C ASP A 89 16.54 -9.32 2.24
N SER A 90 16.24 -10.28 3.12
CA SER A 90 15.23 -10.22 4.18
C SER A 90 15.29 -8.93 5.00
N ASP A 91 16.49 -8.45 5.29
CA ASP A 91 16.75 -7.26 6.11
C ASP A 91 17.48 -6.14 5.35
N LYS A 92 17.74 -6.34 4.05
CA LYS A 92 18.51 -5.39 3.24
C LYS A 92 17.67 -4.83 2.09
N THR A 93 17.52 -3.51 2.12
CA THR A 93 16.84 -2.75 1.09
C THR A 93 17.77 -1.76 0.40
N GLU A 94 17.43 -1.41 -0.83
CA GLU A 94 18.13 -0.40 -1.63
C GLU A 94 17.11 0.56 -2.25
N GLU A 95 17.53 1.81 -2.45
CA GLU A 95 16.75 2.79 -3.18
C GLU A 95 16.54 2.37 -4.64
N LEU A 96 15.32 2.48 -5.14
CA LEU A 96 15.02 2.23 -6.54
C LEU A 96 15.28 3.48 -7.41
N LYS A 97 16.43 3.50 -8.09
CA LYS A 97 16.82 4.61 -8.97
C LYS A 97 15.94 4.78 -10.21
N GLU A 98 15.45 3.69 -10.77
CA GLU A 98 14.59 3.67 -11.95
C GLU A 98 13.64 2.48 -11.91
N LEU A 99 12.44 2.63 -12.47
CA LEU A 99 11.53 1.51 -12.66
C LEU A 99 12.04 0.59 -13.78
N PRO A 100 11.96 -0.74 -13.62
CA PRO A 100 12.27 -1.67 -14.70
C PRO A 100 11.38 -1.44 -15.94
N ALA A 101 11.92 -1.75 -17.12
CA ALA A 101 11.20 -1.59 -18.37
C ALA A 101 9.98 -2.54 -18.44
N THR A 102 8.85 -2.02 -18.93
CA THR A 102 7.59 -2.75 -19.11
C THR A 102 7.60 -3.64 -20.35
N ASN A 103 8.43 -3.30 -21.35
CA ASN A 103 8.52 -3.98 -22.65
C ASN A 103 7.15 -4.19 -23.33
N GLY A 104 6.24 -3.22 -23.18
CA GLY A 104 4.88 -3.27 -23.74
C GLY A 104 3.91 -4.18 -22.99
N LYS A 105 4.30 -4.76 -21.85
CA LYS A 105 3.46 -5.57 -20.96
C LYS A 105 3.24 -4.86 -19.62
N LEU A 106 2.35 -5.39 -18.79
CA LEU A 106 2.25 -4.95 -17.39
C LEU A 106 3.53 -5.29 -16.64
N LEU A 107 4.02 -4.37 -15.81
CA LEU A 107 5.18 -4.60 -14.94
C LEU A 107 4.73 -5.16 -13.59
N LEU A 108 5.22 -6.35 -13.22
CA LEU A 108 4.92 -6.99 -11.94
C LEU A 108 6.03 -6.72 -10.92
N LEU A 109 5.68 -6.08 -9.81
CA LEU A 109 6.56 -5.84 -8.67
C LEU A 109 6.15 -6.72 -7.48
N ALA A 110 6.77 -7.89 -7.34
CA ALA A 110 6.33 -8.94 -6.42
C ALA A 110 7.52 -9.68 -5.79
N LYS A 111 7.28 -10.39 -4.68
CA LYS A 111 8.33 -11.22 -4.05
C LYS A 111 8.70 -12.42 -4.92
N GLY A 112 7.69 -13.08 -5.49
CA GLY A 112 7.86 -14.18 -6.44
C GLY A 112 7.84 -13.68 -7.87
N ASP A 113 8.56 -14.36 -8.74
CA ASP A 113 8.50 -14.15 -10.18
C ASP A 113 7.22 -14.77 -10.77
N ALA A 114 6.72 -14.14 -11.83
CA ALA A 114 5.59 -14.64 -12.59
C ALA A 114 5.64 -14.09 -14.01
N THR A 115 5.17 -14.88 -14.97
CA THR A 115 5.01 -14.46 -16.38
C THR A 115 3.57 -14.05 -16.70
N LYS A 116 2.63 -14.39 -15.81
CA LYS A 116 1.21 -14.04 -15.88
C LYS A 116 0.65 -13.79 -14.48
N ILE A 117 -0.40 -12.98 -14.41
CA ILE A 117 -1.23 -12.80 -13.21
C ILE A 117 -2.71 -12.97 -13.59
N SER A 118 -3.53 -13.35 -12.61
CA SER A 118 -4.99 -13.34 -12.78
C SER A 118 -5.52 -11.95 -12.47
N VAL A 119 -6.39 -11.42 -13.34
CA VAL A 119 -7.12 -10.17 -13.12
C VAL A 119 -8.59 -10.44 -13.43
N GLY A 120 -9.41 -10.56 -12.39
CA GLY A 120 -10.72 -11.21 -12.48
C GLY A 120 -10.59 -12.61 -13.11
N ASP A 121 -11.42 -12.92 -14.10
CA ASP A 121 -11.42 -14.22 -14.79
C ASP A 121 -10.41 -14.34 -15.95
N LYS A 122 -9.49 -13.36 -16.11
CA LYS A 122 -8.55 -13.31 -17.24
C LYS A 122 -7.10 -13.39 -16.78
N GLU A 123 -6.30 -14.20 -17.48
CA GLU A 123 -4.85 -14.13 -17.36
C GLU A 123 -4.29 -12.93 -18.12
N GLN A 124 -3.43 -12.13 -17.47
CA GLN A 124 -2.72 -11.02 -18.08
C GLN A 124 -1.22 -11.31 -18.12
N PRO A 125 -0.56 -11.15 -19.29
CA PRO A 125 0.89 -11.30 -19.37
C PRO A 125 1.60 -10.16 -18.65
N VAL A 126 2.65 -10.49 -17.91
CA VAL A 126 3.46 -9.52 -17.18
C VAL A 126 4.95 -9.68 -17.49
N THR A 127 5.68 -8.59 -17.29
CA THR A 127 7.14 -8.57 -17.18
C THR A 127 7.47 -8.48 -15.70
N TYR A 128 8.18 -9.47 -15.15
CA TYR A 128 8.63 -9.40 -13.76
C TYR A 128 9.71 -8.33 -13.60
N GLY A 129 9.45 -7.36 -12.73
CA GLY A 129 10.35 -6.23 -12.43
C GLY A 129 11.22 -6.43 -11.20
N GLY A 130 11.04 -7.53 -10.46
CA GLY A 130 11.78 -7.81 -9.24
C GLY A 130 10.99 -7.61 -7.95
N ASN A 131 11.64 -7.94 -6.84
CA ASN A 131 11.11 -7.78 -5.50
C ASN A 131 11.23 -6.33 -5.03
N ILE A 132 10.28 -5.52 -5.49
CA ILE A 132 10.14 -4.10 -5.15
C ILE A 132 8.87 -3.92 -4.33
N THR A 133 8.93 -3.07 -3.30
CA THR A 133 7.82 -2.70 -2.42
C THR A 133 7.52 -1.22 -2.52
N LEU A 134 6.30 -0.82 -2.15
CA LEU A 134 5.97 0.57 -1.93
C LEU A 134 6.21 0.91 -0.45
N GLY A 135 7.11 1.86 -0.20
CA GLY A 135 7.74 2.09 1.10
C GLY A 135 8.68 0.96 1.50
N ASP A 136 9.07 0.97 2.77
CA ASP A 136 10.11 0.09 3.31
C ASP A 136 9.70 -1.38 3.45
N ALA A 137 8.41 -1.68 3.33
CA ALA A 137 7.90 -3.04 3.48
C ALA A 137 6.63 -3.31 2.67
N ARG A 138 6.38 -4.59 2.38
CA ARG A 138 5.13 -5.07 1.77
C ARG A 138 4.04 -5.20 2.84
N THR A 139 3.56 -4.07 3.35
CA THR A 139 2.62 -4.00 4.48
C THR A 139 1.16 -4.09 4.06
N TYR A 140 0.76 -3.45 2.95
CA TYR A 140 -0.66 -3.41 2.54
C TYR A 140 -1.22 -4.77 2.06
N ALA A 141 -0.41 -5.54 1.32
CA ALA A 141 -0.82 -6.82 0.74
C ALA A 141 -0.57 -8.04 1.65
N LYS A 142 -0.04 -7.84 2.87
CA LYS A 142 0.06 -8.91 3.86
C LYS A 142 -1.11 -8.79 4.83
N LYS A 143 -1.80 -9.89 5.10
CA LYS A 143 -2.74 -9.96 6.23
C LYS A 143 -2.01 -9.51 7.49
N ASN A 144 -2.48 -8.42 8.11
CA ASN A 144 -1.94 -7.90 9.37
C ASN A 144 -1.75 -9.06 10.33
N ARG A 145 -0.49 -9.39 10.67
CA ARG A 145 -0.26 -10.00 11.97
C ARG A 145 -0.41 -8.87 12.96
N ASP A 146 -1.35 -9.07 13.86
CA ASP A 146 -1.72 -8.20 14.95
C ASP A 146 -0.50 -7.43 15.49
N CYS A 147 -0.60 -6.10 15.47
CA CYS A 147 0.14 -5.30 16.43
C CYS A 147 -0.39 -5.70 17.81
N SER A 148 0.34 -6.58 18.50
CA SER A 148 0.11 -6.93 19.90
C SER A 148 0.54 -5.80 20.82
#